data_AF-A0ABD1XLI3-F1
#
_entry.id   AF-A0ABD1XLI3-F1
#
_cell.length_a   1.000
_cell.length_b   1.000
_cell.length_c   1.000
_cell.angle_alpha   90.00
_cell.angle_beta   90.00
_cell.angle_gamma   90.00
#
_symmetry.space_group_name_H-M   'P 1'
#
loop_
_entity.id
_entity.type
_entity.pdbx_description
1 polymer ?
#
loop_
_entity_poly.entity_id
_entity_poly.type
_entity_poly.pdbx_seq_one_letter_code
_entity_poly.pdbx_strand_id
1 'polypeptide(L)'
;MEVSGFDVFVDDAWVHKQLYDQKLRAIMTQFSITEEGQVLTGHVVLGKKLTSSRFGDVKKRVKFAYTNLHKEYFNLFNLNPFDVGGEEADAQCLMERHAAKHKFMEAKASAWYHVTYHPEWYKREKENRRHNLEDDLSQPNLLSFGWLGVEHLVLIKTSKSKRTKEL
;
A
#
# COMPACT_ATOMS: atom_id res chain seq x y z
N MET A 1 7.93 -0.24 12.74
CA MET A 1 8.51 -1.09 11.67
C MET A 1 9.73 -0.46 11.02
N GLU A 2 10.27 0.61 11.61
CA GLU A 2 11.32 1.44 11.03
C GLU A 2 12.64 0.67 10.86
N VAL A 3 13.27 0.86 9.71
CA VAL A 3 14.58 0.31 9.34
C VAL A 3 15.46 1.45 8.84
N SER A 4 16.77 1.33 9.02
CA SER A 4 17.71 2.38 8.60
C SER A 4 17.53 2.77 7.12
N GLY A 5 17.48 4.07 6.84
CA GLY A 5 17.36 4.60 5.49
C GLY A 5 15.93 4.66 4.93
N PHE A 6 14.91 4.33 5.73
CA PHE A 6 13.52 4.46 5.28
C PHE A 6 13.10 5.93 5.07
N ASP A 7 13.70 6.87 5.81
CA ASP A 7 13.37 8.30 5.79
C ASP A 7 13.48 8.91 4.38
N VAL A 8 14.43 8.42 3.57
CA VAL A 8 14.65 8.87 2.18
C VAL A 8 13.44 8.58 1.29
N PHE A 9 12.63 7.57 1.62
CA PHE A 9 11.44 7.18 0.85
C PHE A 9 10.14 7.74 1.41
N VAL A 10 10.17 8.46 2.54
CA VAL A 10 8.96 8.86 3.26
C VAL A 10 8.13 9.87 2.46
N ASP A 11 8.76 10.85 1.83
CA ASP A 11 8.05 11.86 1.03
C ASP A 11 7.42 11.24 -0.23
N ASP A 12 8.15 10.39 -0.96
CA ASP A 12 7.62 9.64 -2.10
C ASP A 12 6.47 8.71 -1.68
N ALA A 13 6.65 7.98 -0.58
CA ALA A 13 5.63 7.10 -0.02
C ALA A 13 4.35 7.87 0.32
N TRP A 14 4.49 9.08 0.87
CA TRP A 14 3.36 9.94 1.17
C TRP A 14 2.60 10.32 -0.10
N VAL A 15 3.28 10.82 -1.13
CA VAL A 15 2.65 11.18 -2.41
C VAL A 15 1.90 9.99 -3.01
N HIS A 16 2.53 8.81 -3.03
CA HIS A 16 1.87 7.59 -3.52
C HIS A 16 0.66 7.19 -2.68
N LYS A 17 0.73 7.33 -1.36
CA LYS A 17 -0.42 7.08 -0.48
C LYS A 17 -1.58 8.01 -0.84
N GLN A 18 -1.33 9.31 -1.02
CA GLN A 18 -2.40 10.26 -1.35
C GLN A 18 -3.09 9.93 -2.68
N LEU A 19 -2.31 9.59 -3.71
CA LEU A 19 -2.83 9.19 -5.01
C LEU A 19 -3.60 7.86 -4.93
N TYR A 20 -3.11 6.91 -4.12
CA TYR A 20 -3.77 5.63 -3.90
C TYR A 20 -5.14 5.83 -3.22
N ASP A 21 -5.15 6.61 -2.13
CA ASP A 21 -6.35 6.90 -1.35
C ASP A 21 -7.38 7.64 -2.21
N GLN A 22 -6.96 8.59 -3.04
CA GLN A 22 -7.84 9.28 -3.99
C GLN A 22 -8.51 8.30 -4.96
N LYS A 23 -7.75 7.38 -5.57
CA LYS A 23 -8.30 6.38 -6.51
C LYS A 23 -9.21 5.38 -5.80
N LEU A 24 -8.86 4.95 -4.58
CA LEU A 24 -9.68 4.04 -3.79
C LEU A 24 -11.01 4.71 -3.38
N ARG A 25 -10.98 5.98 -2.93
CA ARG A 25 -12.18 6.78 -2.69
C ARG A 25 -13.04 6.92 -3.93
N ALA A 26 -12.43 7.13 -5.11
CA ALA A 26 -13.18 7.20 -6.37
C ALA A 26 -13.91 5.88 -6.68
N ILE A 27 -13.29 4.72 -6.46
CA ILE A 27 -13.94 3.40 -6.58
C ILE A 27 -15.09 3.30 -5.56
N MET A 28 -14.84 3.65 -4.31
CA MET A 28 -15.84 3.60 -3.23
C MET A 28 -17.07 4.47 -3.57
N THR A 29 -16.86 5.71 -3.99
CA THR A 29 -17.92 6.64 -4.42
C THR A 29 -18.67 6.11 -5.64
N GLN A 30 -17.97 5.59 -6.66
CA GLN A 30 -18.58 5.05 -7.88
C GLN A 30 -19.56 3.90 -7.60
N PHE A 31 -19.26 3.07 -6.60
CA PHE A 31 -20.08 1.91 -6.24
C PHE A 31 -20.92 2.12 -4.98
N SER A 32 -20.94 3.34 -4.42
CA SER A 32 -21.64 3.70 -3.18
C SER A 32 -21.25 2.81 -1.99
N ILE A 33 -19.96 2.50 -1.88
CA ILE A 33 -19.37 1.73 -0.79
C ILE A 33 -18.75 2.71 0.21
N THR A 34 -19.07 2.57 1.49
CA THR A 34 -18.53 3.45 2.55
C THR A 34 -17.33 2.84 3.27
N GLU A 35 -17.20 1.51 3.26
CA GLU A 35 -16.17 0.80 3.99
C GLU A 35 -15.11 0.20 3.05
N GLU A 36 -13.85 0.53 3.35
CA GLU A 36 -12.69 -0.01 2.63
C GLU A 36 -12.69 -1.55 2.61
N GLY A 37 -12.96 -2.19 3.75
CA GLY A 37 -12.96 -3.66 3.88
C GLY A 37 -13.90 -4.36 2.90
N GLN A 38 -15.00 -3.73 2.51
CA GLN A 38 -15.93 -4.29 1.51
C GLN A 38 -15.33 -4.29 0.10
N VAL A 39 -14.55 -3.27 -0.24
CA VAL A 39 -13.81 -3.19 -1.50
C VAL A 39 -12.71 -4.25 -1.53
N LEU A 40 -11.92 -4.34 -0.45
CA LEU A 40 -10.78 -5.26 -0.34
C LEU A 40 -11.19 -6.74 -0.41
N THR A 41 -12.22 -7.10 0.36
CA THR A 41 -12.67 -8.49 0.46
C THR A 41 -13.62 -8.88 -0.68
N GLY A 42 -14.12 -7.90 -1.44
CA GLY A 42 -15.19 -8.08 -2.41
C GLY A 42 -16.53 -8.48 -1.80
N HIS A 43 -16.70 -8.40 -0.47
CA HIS A 43 -17.98 -8.59 0.21
C HIS A 43 -18.72 -7.26 0.27
N VAL A 44 -19.28 -6.87 -0.87
CA VAL A 44 -20.05 -5.62 -0.98
C VAL A 44 -21.45 -5.83 -0.43
N VAL A 45 -21.83 -5.07 0.60
CA VAL A 45 -23.19 -5.06 1.13
C VAL A 45 -23.95 -3.91 0.50
N LEU A 46 -24.51 -4.15 -0.70
CA LEU A 46 -25.45 -3.20 -1.28
C LEU A 46 -26.84 -3.41 -0.67
N GLY A 47 -27.54 -2.32 -0.39
CA GLY A 47 -28.91 -2.36 0.15
C GLY A 47 -29.87 -3.17 -0.73
N LYS A 48 -30.96 -3.67 -0.13
CA LYS A 48 -31.99 -4.58 -0.71
C LYS A 48 -32.66 -4.15 -2.04
N LYS A 49 -32.25 -3.04 -2.66
CA LYS A 49 -32.83 -2.48 -3.89
C LYS A 49 -32.30 -3.09 -5.19
N LEU A 50 -31.24 -3.91 -5.15
CA LEU A 50 -30.65 -4.52 -6.36
C LEU A 50 -31.13 -5.95 -6.57
N THR A 51 -31.43 -6.30 -7.82
CA THR A 51 -31.70 -7.69 -8.23
C THR A 51 -30.43 -8.53 -8.09
N SER A 52 -30.57 -9.83 -7.82
CA SER A 52 -29.44 -10.76 -7.58
C SER A 52 -28.41 -10.78 -8.74
N SER A 53 -28.89 -10.68 -9.98
CA SER A 53 -28.04 -10.59 -11.18
C SER A 53 -27.21 -9.30 -11.23
N ARG A 54 -27.86 -8.13 -11.06
CA ARG A 54 -27.16 -6.82 -11.04
C ARG A 54 -26.18 -6.70 -9.87
N PHE A 55 -26.51 -7.30 -8.73
CA PHE A 55 -25.64 -7.35 -7.57
C PHE A 55 -24.34 -8.14 -7.85
N GLY A 56 -24.46 -9.29 -8.53
CA GLY A 56 -23.30 -10.08 -8.97
C GLY A 56 -22.36 -9.29 -9.89
N ASP A 57 -22.92 -8.52 -10.82
CA ASP A 57 -22.13 -7.69 -11.75
C ASP A 57 -21.42 -6.53 -11.04
N VAL A 58 -22.08 -5.87 -10.08
CA VAL A 58 -21.44 -4.82 -9.27
C VAL A 58 -20.26 -5.40 -8.49
N LYS A 59 -20.43 -6.56 -7.83
CA LYS A 59 -19.34 -7.23 -7.11
C LYS A 59 -18.14 -7.53 -8.02
N LYS A 60 -18.38 -8.03 -9.24
CA LYS A 60 -17.31 -8.29 -10.22
C LYS A 60 -16.59 -7.00 -10.62
N ARG A 61 -17.34 -5.92 -10.86
CA ARG A 61 -16.78 -4.61 -11.25
C ARG A 61 -15.95 -3.97 -10.13
N VAL A 62 -16.43 -4.02 -8.88
CA VAL A 62 -15.69 -3.56 -7.70
C VAL A 62 -14.38 -4.34 -7.57
N LYS A 63 -14.46 -5.67 -7.61
CA LYS A 63 -13.27 -6.55 -7.53
C LYS A 63 -12.28 -6.24 -8.65
N PHE A 64 -12.75 -6.07 -9.88
CA PHE A 64 -11.91 -5.74 -11.02
C PHE A 64 -11.23 -4.37 -10.85
N ALA A 65 -11.98 -3.33 -10.48
CA ALA A 65 -11.44 -1.99 -10.24
C ALA A 65 -10.36 -1.99 -9.15
N TYR A 66 -10.64 -2.63 -8.01
CA TYR A 66 -9.66 -2.77 -6.94
C TYR A 66 -8.44 -3.61 -7.36
N THR A 67 -8.63 -4.70 -8.09
CA THR A 67 -7.51 -5.54 -8.54
C THR A 67 -6.57 -4.76 -9.46
N ASN A 68 -7.11 -3.91 -10.34
CA ASN A 68 -6.31 -3.06 -11.20
C ASN A 68 -5.56 -1.99 -10.41
N LEU A 69 -6.23 -1.33 -9.44
CA LEU A 69 -5.60 -0.39 -8.53
C LEU A 69 -4.45 -1.05 -7.74
N HIS A 70 -4.71 -2.22 -7.17
CA HIS A 70 -3.72 -2.97 -6.41
C HIS A 70 -2.51 -3.34 -7.29
N LYS A 71 -2.75 -3.87 -8.50
CA LYS A 71 -1.68 -4.20 -9.45
C LYS A 71 -0.84 -2.99 -9.84
N GLU A 72 -1.48 -1.85 -10.10
CA GLU A 72 -0.79 -0.62 -10.46
C GLU A 72 0.22 -0.22 -9.38
N TYR A 73 -0.23 -0.13 -8.12
CA TYR A 73 0.64 0.32 -7.03
C TYR A 73 1.59 -0.77 -6.54
N PHE A 74 1.23 -2.05 -6.69
CA PHE A 74 2.15 -3.15 -6.44
C PHE A 74 3.32 -3.11 -7.43
N ASN A 75 3.05 -2.87 -8.72
CA ASN A 75 4.10 -2.71 -9.72
C ASN A 75 4.96 -1.46 -9.42
N LEU A 76 4.33 -0.35 -9.07
CA LEU A 76 5.02 0.88 -8.66
C LEU A 76 5.92 0.65 -7.44
N PHE A 77 5.44 -0.11 -6.46
CA PHE A 77 6.20 -0.49 -5.29
C PHE A 77 7.44 -1.32 -5.68
N ASN A 78 7.29 -2.26 -6.61
CA ASN A 78 8.38 -3.13 -7.06
C ASN A 78 9.40 -2.44 -7.96
N LEU A 79 9.13 -1.24 -8.48
CA LEU A 79 10.14 -0.46 -9.20
C LEU A 79 11.36 -0.20 -8.31
N ASN A 80 12.51 -0.66 -8.77
CA ASN A 80 13.79 -0.51 -8.09
C ASN A 80 14.93 -0.39 -9.12
N PRO A 81 16.03 0.30 -8.78
CA PRO A 81 17.13 0.54 -9.72
C PRO A 81 17.99 -0.71 -10.00
N PHE A 82 17.80 -1.80 -9.23
CA PHE A 82 18.62 -3.00 -9.32
C PHE A 82 18.13 -4.01 -10.38
N ASP A 83 16.92 -3.82 -10.90
CA ASP A 83 16.38 -4.64 -12.00
C ASP A 83 16.98 -4.29 -13.37
N VAL A 84 17.74 -3.20 -13.45
CA VAL A 84 18.38 -2.73 -14.69
C VAL A 84 19.86 -3.13 -14.67
N GLY A 85 20.21 -4.25 -15.31
CA GLY A 85 21.59 -4.71 -15.46
C GLY A 85 21.70 -6.19 -15.81
N GLY A 86 22.52 -6.54 -16.80
CA GLY A 86 22.67 -7.91 -17.30
C GLY A 86 23.27 -8.90 -16.28
N GLU A 87 23.05 -10.19 -16.55
CA GLU A 87 23.50 -11.36 -15.77
C GLU A 87 25.02 -11.61 -15.85
N GLU A 88 25.76 -10.82 -16.64
CA GLU A 88 27.21 -10.90 -16.80
C GLU A 88 27.97 -10.23 -15.64
N ALA A 89 27.70 -10.66 -14.42
CA ALA A 89 28.45 -10.27 -13.23
C ALA A 89 28.92 -11.53 -12.49
N ASP A 90 30.08 -11.46 -11.84
CA ASP A 90 30.55 -12.56 -11.00
C ASP A 90 29.60 -12.81 -9.80
N ALA A 91 29.70 -13.99 -9.20
CA ALA A 91 28.80 -14.42 -8.12
C ALA A 91 28.85 -13.50 -6.88
N GLN A 92 29.99 -12.88 -6.59
CA GLN A 92 30.15 -11.99 -5.45
C GLN A 92 29.43 -10.66 -5.70
N CYS A 93 29.60 -10.08 -6.88
CA CYS A 93 28.91 -8.87 -7.33
C CYS A 93 27.38 -9.07 -7.36
N LEU A 94 26.90 -10.23 -7.80
CA LEU A 94 25.48 -10.58 -7.76
C LEU A 94 24.94 -10.66 -6.32
N MET A 95 25.70 -11.26 -5.40
CA MET A 95 25.31 -11.36 -3.99
C MET A 95 25.22 -9.98 -3.33
N GLU A 96 26.19 -9.10 -3.58
CA GLU A 96 26.18 -7.72 -3.07
C GLU A 96 25.04 -6.90 -3.65
N ARG A 97 24.77 -7.02 -4.96
CA ARG A 97 23.61 -6.40 -5.62
C ARG A 97 22.29 -6.86 -5.01
N HIS A 98 22.14 -8.17 -4.78
CA HIS A 98 20.94 -8.73 -4.15
C HIS A 98 20.78 -8.20 -2.72
N ALA A 99 21.86 -8.16 -1.93
CA ALA A 99 21.81 -7.62 -0.57
C ALA A 99 21.44 -6.13 -0.55
N ALA A 100 21.96 -5.33 -1.49
CA ALA A 100 21.61 -3.93 -1.64
C ALA A 100 20.13 -3.74 -2.05
N LYS A 101 19.64 -4.55 -3.01
CA LYS A 101 18.22 -4.58 -3.40
C LYS A 101 17.33 -4.92 -2.22
N HIS A 102 17.68 -5.93 -1.42
CA HIS A 102 16.91 -6.30 -0.23
C HIS A 102 16.81 -5.13 0.76
N LYS A 103 17.93 -4.48 1.10
CA LYS A 103 17.92 -3.31 2.00
C LYS A 103 17.08 -2.17 1.44
N PHE A 104 17.19 -1.89 0.14
CA PHE A 104 16.39 -0.88 -0.54
C PHE A 104 14.88 -1.16 -0.43
N MET A 105 14.47 -2.40 -0.72
CA MET A 105 13.06 -2.79 -0.66
C MET A 105 12.52 -2.80 0.78
N GLU A 106 13.33 -3.19 1.76
CA GLU A 106 12.97 -3.10 3.19
C GLU A 106 12.75 -1.65 3.63
N ALA A 107 13.65 -0.73 3.25
CA ALA A 107 13.52 0.69 3.54
C ALA A 107 12.26 1.29 2.90
N LYS A 108 12.02 1.00 1.61
CA LYS A 108 10.82 1.44 0.88
C LYS A 108 9.53 0.90 1.53
N ALA A 109 9.49 -0.40 1.88
CA ALA A 109 8.35 -1.02 2.57
C ALA A 109 8.08 -0.38 3.93
N SER A 110 9.14 -0.12 4.70
CA SER A 110 9.04 0.55 5.99
C SER A 110 8.47 1.95 5.85
N ALA A 111 8.87 2.72 4.84
CA ALA A 111 8.32 4.04 4.57
C ALA A 111 6.82 3.98 4.25
N TRP A 112 6.40 3.06 3.37
CA TRP A 112 4.99 2.84 3.02
C TRP A 112 4.14 2.44 4.23
N TYR A 113 4.68 1.59 5.10
CA TYR A 113 4.05 1.25 6.36
C TYR A 113 3.95 2.46 7.29
N HIS A 114 5.03 3.23 7.41
CA HIS A 114 5.11 4.39 8.30
C HIS A 114 4.09 5.47 7.91
N VAL A 115 3.98 5.84 6.63
CA VAL A 115 2.99 6.84 6.18
C VAL A 115 1.54 6.37 6.31
N THR A 116 1.30 5.06 6.42
CA THR A 116 -0.04 4.47 6.57
C THR A 116 -0.47 4.38 8.04
N TYR A 117 0.42 3.88 8.90
CA TYR A 117 0.06 3.46 10.25
C TYR A 117 0.60 4.35 11.36
N HIS A 118 1.59 5.19 11.08
CA HIS A 118 2.21 6.01 12.13
C HIS A 118 1.25 7.13 12.58
N PRO A 119 1.10 7.40 13.89
CA PRO A 119 0.13 8.36 14.42
C PRO A 119 0.32 9.79 13.90
N GLU A 120 1.55 10.20 13.59
CA GLU A 120 1.83 11.54 13.05
C GLU A 120 1.25 11.71 11.65
N TRP A 121 1.38 10.69 10.81
CA TRP A 121 0.81 10.70 9.47
C TRP A 121 -0.70 10.63 9.51
N TYR A 122 -1.29 9.92 10.48
CA TYR A 122 -2.74 9.98 10.72
C TYR A 122 -3.22 11.41 11.00
N LYS A 123 -2.48 12.17 11.83
CA LYS A 123 -2.81 13.58 12.13
C LYS A 123 -2.63 14.46 10.89
N ARG A 124 -1.52 14.32 10.18
CA ARG A 124 -1.22 15.07 8.95
C ARG A 124 -2.27 14.83 7.87
N GLU A 125 -2.69 13.59 7.69
CA GLU A 125 -3.75 13.17 6.78
C GLU A 125 -5.09 13.83 7.14
N LYS A 126 -5.45 13.84 8.43
CA LYS A 126 -6.67 14.52 8.91
C LYS A 126 -6.62 16.03 8.71
N GLU A 127 -5.47 16.65 8.92
CA GLU A 127 -5.26 18.08 8.70
C GLU A 127 -5.36 18.43 7.21
N ASN A 128 -4.71 17.65 6.34
CA ASN A 128 -4.77 17.85 4.90
C ASN A 128 -6.22 17.78 4.37
N ARG A 129 -7.03 16.85 4.88
CA ARG A 129 -8.47 16.77 4.54
C ARG A 129 -9.28 17.96 5.04
N ARG A 130 -8.94 18.55 6.19
CA ARG A 130 -9.62 19.77 6.68
C ARG A 130 -9.41 20.97 5.77
N HIS A 131 -8.27 21.04 5.09
CA HIS A 131 -7.99 22.11 4.14
C HIS A 131 -8.67 21.89 2.78
N ASN A 132 -9.01 20.65 2.43
CA ASN A 132 -9.77 20.33 1.22
C ASN A 132 -11.28 20.45 1.52
N LEU A 133 -11.87 21.60 1.16
CA LEU A 133 -13.30 21.92 1.37
C LEU A 133 -14.28 20.92 0.73
N GLU A 134 -13.81 20.08 -0.20
CA GLU A 134 -14.59 19.05 -0.88
C GLU A 134 -14.63 17.70 -0.14
N ASP A 135 -13.78 17.50 0.88
CA ASP A 135 -13.60 16.19 1.49
C ASP A 135 -14.47 16.02 2.76
N ASP A 136 -15.25 14.94 2.79
CA ASP A 136 -16.11 14.62 3.91
C ASP A 136 -15.26 14.16 5.11
N LEU A 137 -15.16 15.03 6.13
CA LEU A 137 -14.40 14.79 7.36
C LEU A 137 -14.85 13.56 8.15
N SER A 138 -16.02 12.98 7.82
CA SER A 138 -16.51 11.73 8.41
C SER A 138 -15.87 10.48 7.80
N GLN A 139 -15.21 10.59 6.65
CA GLN A 139 -14.62 9.41 6.00
C GLN A 139 -13.39 8.89 6.76
N PRO A 140 -13.29 7.56 6.95
CA PRO A 140 -12.17 6.95 7.64
C PRO A 140 -10.86 7.10 6.88
N ASN A 141 -9.75 6.96 7.60
CA ASN A 141 -8.43 6.78 6.97
C ASN A 141 -8.39 5.40 6.33
N LEU A 142 -7.88 5.36 5.10
CA LEU A 142 -7.68 4.13 4.34
C LEU A 142 -6.35 3.50 4.76
N LEU A 143 -6.35 2.18 4.92
CA LEU A 143 -5.25 1.43 5.53
C LEU A 143 -4.61 0.40 4.59
N SER A 144 -5.23 0.13 3.44
CA SER A 144 -4.76 -0.89 2.50
C SER A 144 -3.42 -0.55 1.82
N PHE A 145 -3.06 0.73 1.69
CA PHE A 145 -1.82 1.15 1.03
C PHE A 145 -0.58 0.46 1.64
N GLY A 146 -0.44 0.45 2.96
CA GLY A 146 0.70 -0.15 3.64
C GLY A 146 0.86 -1.66 3.44
N TRP A 147 -0.19 -2.36 2.98
CA TRP A 147 -0.14 -3.79 2.68
C TRP A 147 0.49 -4.11 1.32
N LEU A 148 0.70 -3.12 0.46
CA LEU A 148 1.32 -3.33 -0.86
C LEU A 148 2.78 -3.81 -0.75
N GLY A 149 3.46 -3.50 0.35
CA GLY A 149 4.82 -3.95 0.67
C GLY A 149 4.89 -5.12 1.65
N VAL A 150 3.81 -5.87 1.85
CA VAL A 150 3.68 -6.87 2.94
C VAL A 150 4.80 -7.91 2.94
N GLU A 151 5.25 -8.38 1.77
CA GLU A 151 6.29 -9.41 1.67
C GLU A 151 7.59 -8.96 2.34
N HIS A 152 8.03 -7.72 2.08
CA HIS A 152 9.23 -7.17 2.70
C HIS A 152 9.02 -6.83 4.17
N LEU A 153 7.80 -6.42 4.58
CA LEU A 153 7.48 -6.21 5.98
C LEU A 153 7.61 -7.52 6.81
N VAL A 154 7.18 -8.66 6.25
CA VAL A 154 7.35 -9.97 6.89
C VAL A 154 8.83 -10.31 7.03
N LEU A 155 9.65 -10.03 6.02
CA LEU A 155 11.11 -10.24 6.07
C LEU A 155 11.74 -9.40 7.19
N ILE A 156 11.43 -8.11 7.27
CA ILE A 156 11.91 -7.23 8.34
C ILE A 156 11.56 -7.80 9.72
N LYS A 157 10.29 -8.21 9.89
CA LYS A 157 9.81 -8.73 11.18
C LYS A 157 10.51 -10.05 11.55
N THR A 158 10.71 -10.94 10.59
CA THR A 158 11.40 -12.22 10.77
C THR A 158 12.87 -12.00 11.15
N SER A 159 13.55 -11.09 10.47
CA SER A 159 14.96 -10.73 10.75
C SER A 159 15.15 -10.04 12.10
N LYS A 160 14.17 -9.25 12.56
CA LYS A 160 14.18 -8.67 13.92
C LYS A 160 13.97 -9.74 14.99
N SER A 161 13.02 -10.65 14.77
CA SER A 161 12.72 -11.75 15.70
C SER A 161 13.90 -12.69 15.92
N LYS A 162 14.65 -13.04 14.85
CA LYS A 162 15.87 -13.87 14.97
C LYS A 162 16.94 -13.20 15.84
N ARG A 163 17.22 -11.92 15.61
CA ARG A 163 18.19 -11.13 16.40
C ARG A 163 17.82 -11.03 17.88
N THR A 164 16.54 -10.92 18.21
CA THR A 164 16.08 -10.89 19.60
C THR A 164 16.22 -12.25 20.31
N LYS A 165 16.26 -13.36 19.57
CA LYS A 165 16.45 -14.70 20.16
C LYS A 165 17.92 -15.08 20.37
N GLU A 166 18.83 -14.35 19.74
CA GLU A 166 20.29 -14.56 19.83
C GLU A 166 20.94 -13.69 20.93
N LEU A 167 20.16 -12.83 21.58
CA LEU A 167 20.53 -11.98 22.72
C LEU A 167 19.94 -12.56 24.01
#